data_AF-A0AAU1BHP4-F1
#
_entry.id   AF-A0AAU1BHP4-F1
#
_cell.length_a   1.000
_cell.length_b   1.000
_cell.length_c   1.000
_cell.angle_alpha   90.00
_cell.angle_beta   90.00
_cell.angle_gamma   90.00
#
_symmetry.space_group_name_H-M   'P 1'
#
loop_
_entity.id
_entity.type
_entity.pdbx_description
1 polymer ?
#
loop_
_entity_poly.entity_id
_entity_poly.type
_entity_poly.pdbx_seq_one_letter_code
_entity_poly.pdbx_strand_id
1 'polypeptide(L)' 'MRGAEAFTRGLAALAQYIKRERTVVPRQHTEQITVDGQDHDVRPGVWVSNQKNRRDKLNEQQLAQLAALGLDWA' A
#
# COMPACT_ATOMS: atom_id res chain seq x y z
N MET A 1 14.34 -8.51 -6.88
CA MET A 1 13.62 -8.91 -5.63
C MET A 1 12.14 -8.62 -5.82
N ARG A 2 11.28 -9.64 -5.99
CA ARG A 2 9.84 -9.42 -6.26
C ARG A 2 9.07 -8.76 -5.09
N GLY A 3 9.55 -8.92 -3.86
CA GLY A 3 8.89 -8.39 -2.65
C GLY A 3 8.96 -6.87 -2.53
N ALA A 4 10.09 -6.26 -2.89
CA ALA A 4 10.26 -4.80 -2.84
C ALA A 4 9.36 -4.09 -3.86
N GLU A 5 9.30 -4.61 -5.08
CA GLU A 5 8.44 -4.10 -6.16
C GLU A 5 6.94 -4.16 -5.80
N ALA A 6 6.51 -5.28 -5.20
CA ALA A 6 5.13 -5.43 -4.71
C ALA A 6 4.80 -4.48 -3.55
N PHE A 7 5.77 -4.15 -2.71
CA PHE A 7 5.60 -3.16 -1.64
C PHE A 7 5.44 -1.75 -2.23
N THR A 8 6.32 -1.35 -3.16
CA THR A 8 6.27 -0.03 -3.81
C THR A 8 4.93 0.20 -4.51
N ARG A 9 4.43 -0.79 -5.27
CA ARG A 9 3.12 -0.70 -5.93
C ARG A 9 1.98 -0.54 -4.93
N GLY A 10 1.94 -1.35 -3.88
CA GLY A 10 0.88 -1.26 -2.89
C GLY A 10 0.89 0.06 -2.11
N LEU A 11 2.08 0.58 -1.79
CA LEU A 11 2.25 1.87 -1.14
C LEU A 11 1.76 3.02 -2.04
N ALA A 12 2.12 3.00 -3.32
CA ALA A 12 1.67 3.99 -4.29
C ALA A 12 0.15 3.98 -4.48
N ALA A 13 -0.47 2.80 -4.61
CA ALA A 13 -1.93 2.68 -4.71
C ALA A 13 -2.65 3.19 -3.46
N LEU A 14 -2.13 2.89 -2.28
CA LEU A 14 -2.70 3.38 -1.03
C LEU A 14 -2.58 4.91 -0.93
N ALA A 15 -1.41 5.47 -1.24
CA ALA A 15 -1.20 6.92 -1.23
C ALA A 15 -2.12 7.65 -2.21
N GLN A 16 -2.27 7.11 -3.43
CA GLN A 16 -3.19 7.65 -4.44
C GLN A 16 -4.64 7.68 -3.93
N TYR A 17 -5.11 6.58 -3.33
CA TYR A 17 -6.46 6.50 -2.78
C TYR A 17 -6.68 7.49 -1.64
N ILE A 18 -5.77 7.53 -0.65
CA ILE A 18 -5.88 8.41 0.54
C ILE A 18 -5.90 9.87 0.12
N LYS A 19 -5.09 10.26 -0.87
CA LYS A 19 -5.07 11.63 -1.38
C LYS A 19 -6.43 12.07 -1.94
N ARG A 20 -7.18 11.14 -2.55
CA ARG A 20 -8.50 11.40 -3.14
C ARG A 20 -9.62 11.39 -2.10
N GLU A 21 -9.69 10.35 -1.27
CA GLU A 21 -10.88 10.05 -0.46
C GLU A 21 -10.72 10.43 1.02
N ARG A 22 -9.49 10.48 1.56
CA ARG A 22 -9.21 10.63 3.00
C ARG A 22 -9.93 9.60 3.91
N THR A 23 -10.29 8.42 3.40
CA THR A 23 -11.00 7.37 4.17
C THR A 23 -10.36 5.99 4.05
N VAL A 24 -10.94 5.01 4.75
CA VAL A 24 -10.54 3.59 4.71
C VAL A 24 -10.85 3.00 3.33
N VAL A 25 -9.84 2.40 2.70
CA VAL A 25 -9.96 1.73 1.40
C VAL A 25 -10.92 0.52 1.48
N PRO A 26 -12.01 0.49 0.68
CA PRO A 26 -12.84 -0.71 0.55
C PRO A 26 -12.03 -1.90 0.02
N ARG A 27 -12.24 -3.09 0.59
CA ARG A 27 -11.41 -4.27 0.27
C ARG A 27 -11.41 -4.64 -1.23
N GLN A 28 -12.52 -4.46 -1.93
CA GLN A 28 -12.64 -4.83 -3.35
C GLN A 28 -12.27 -3.71 -4.32
N HIS A 29 -11.91 -2.52 -3.82
CA HIS A 29 -11.53 -1.39 -4.65
C HIS A 29 -10.21 -1.66 -5.39
N THR A 30 -10.16 -1.27 -6.67
CA THR A 30 -8.96 -1.37 -7.52
C THR A 30 -8.50 0.04 -7.89
N GLU A 31 -7.22 0.32 -7.71
CA GLU A 31 -6.52 1.52 -8.19
C GLU A 31 -5.62 1.14 -9.36
N GLN A 32 -5.71 1.92 -10.44
CA GLN A 32 -4.69 1.94 -11.48
C GLN A 32 -3.59 2.91 -11.07
N ILE A 33 -2.34 2.43 -11.07
CA ILE A 33 -1.16 3.24 -10.77
C ILE A 33 -0.09 3.00 -11.83
N THR A 34 0.73 4.02 -12.07
CA THR A 34 1.95 3.89 -12.86
C THR A 34 3.16 3.89 -11.93
N VAL A 35 3.98 2.83 -11.97
CA VAL A 35 5.25 2.74 -11.23
C VAL A 35 6.34 2.34 -12.22
N ASP A 36 7.46 3.06 -12.22
CA ASP A 36 8.57 2.86 -13.14
C ASP A 36 8.15 2.82 -14.63
N GLY A 37 7.15 3.64 -14.99
CA GLY A 37 6.61 3.73 -16.34
C GLY A 37 5.69 2.58 -16.76
N GLN A 38 5.29 1.71 -15.83
CA GLN A 38 4.38 0.59 -16.08
C GLN A 38 3.09 0.74 -15.31
N ASP A 39 1.97 0.45 -15.97
CA ASP A 39 0.65 0.50 -15.37
C ASP A 39 0.31 -0.80 -14.64
N HIS A 40 -0.33 -0.66 -13.48
CA HIS A 40 -0.68 -1.75 -12.59
C HIS A 40 -2.06 -1.55 -11.96
N ASP A 41 -2.84 -2.62 -11.94
CA ASP A 41 -4.05 -2.72 -11.13
C ASP A 41 -3.70 -3.26 -9.74
N VAL A 42 -4.01 -2.48 -8.71
CA VAL A 42 -3.71 -2.83 -7.32
C VAL A 42 -4.97 -2.72 -6.48
N ARG A 43 -5.15 -3.65 -5.53
CA ARG A 43 -6.22 -3.58 -4.53
C ARG A 43 -5.65 -3.13 -3.17
N PRO A 44 -5.60 -1.81 -2.89
CA PRO A 44 -4.92 -1.31 -1.69
C PRO A 44 -5.52 -1.85 -0.39
N GLY A 45 -6.84 -2.08 -0.33
CA GLY A 45 -7.48 -2.66 0.86
C GLY A 45 -7.05 -4.11 1.15
N VAL A 46 -6.87 -4.94 0.12
CA VAL A 46 -6.29 -6.29 0.29
C VAL A 46 -4.82 -6.21 0.67
N TRP A 47 -4.07 -5.33 0.01
CA TRP A 47 -2.64 -5.17 0.27
C TRP A 47 -2.37 -4.73 1.71
N VAL A 48 -3.06 -3.71 2.22
CA VAL A 48 -2.96 -3.25 3.63
C VAL A 48 -3.24 -4.39 4.61
N SER A 49 -4.30 -5.17 4.36
CA SER A 49 -4.63 -6.34 5.19
C SER A 49 -3.52 -7.38 5.21
N ASN A 50 -2.86 -7.63 4.07
CA ASN A 50 -1.72 -8.54 4.00
C ASN A 50 -0.47 -7.99 4.70
N GLN A 51 -0.20 -6.68 4.58
CA GLN A 51 0.92 -6.05 5.29
C GLN A 51 0.73 -6.13 6.80
N LYS A 52 -0.48 -5.84 7.30
CA LYS A 52 -0.80 -5.95 8.73
C LYS A 52 -0.62 -7.38 9.25
N ASN A 53 -1.04 -8.39 8.49
CA ASN A 53 -0.87 -9.80 8.86
C ASN A 53 0.60 -10.27 8.84
N ARG A 54 1.46 -9.62 8.07
CA ARG A 54 2.90 -9.95 7.94
C ARG A 54 3.78 -8.83 8.49
N ARG A 55 3.27 -8.07 9.46
CA ARG A 55 3.95 -6.92 10.05
C ARG A 55 5.33 -7.29 10.60
N ASP A 56 5.47 -8.51 11.13
CA ASP A 56 6.72 -9.09 11.62
C ASP A 56 7.80 -9.28 10.53
N LYS A 57 7.42 -9.20 9.25
CA LYS A 57 8.34 -9.26 8.10
C LYS A 57 8.69 -7.90 7.53
N LEU A 58 8.12 -6.82 8.06
CA LEU A 58 8.39 -5.46 7.60
C LEU A 58 9.60 -4.89 8.35
N ASN A 59 10.47 -4.20 7.62
CA ASN A 59 11.54 -3.43 8.23
C ASN A 59 11.03 -2.06 8.72
N GLU A 60 11.85 -1.38 9.52
CA GLU A 60 11.50 -0.07 10.12
C GLU A 60 11.16 1.00 9.07
N GLN A 61 11.86 1.01 7.94
CA GLN A 61 11.61 1.97 6.86
C GLN A 61 10.23 1.74 6.23
N GLN A 62 9.85 0.48 5.98
CA GLN A 62 8.53 0.14 5.45
C GLN A 62 7.41 0.51 6.42
N LEU A 63 7.60 0.26 7.72
CA LEU A 63 6.65 0.66 8.76
C LEU A 63 6.51 2.19 8.82
N ALA A 64 7.62 2.93 8.79
CA ALA A 64 7.59 4.40 8.78
C ALA A 64 6.81 4.96 7.56
N GLN A 65 6.98 4.35 6.37
CA GLN A 65 6.23 4.74 5.17
C GLN A 65 4.72 4.51 5.32
N LEU A 66 4.32 3.41 5.96
CA LEU A 66 2.92 3.09 6.22
C LEU A 66 2.32 4.01 7.30
N ALA A 67 3.06 4.28 8.37
CA ALA A 67 2.65 5.20 9.44
C ALA A 67 2.46 6.63 8.92
N ALA A 68 3.32 7.09 8.00
CA ALA A 68 3.18 8.39 7.34
C ALA A 68 1.89 8.52 6.50
N LEU A 69 1.27 7.41 6.12
CA LEU A 69 -0.03 7.36 5.45
C LEU A 69 -1.21 7.23 6.43
N GLY A 70 -0.97 7.29 7.74
CA GLY A 70 -2.02 7.24 8.77
C GLY A 70 -2.45 5.83 9.19
N LEU A 71 -1.61 4.82 8.99
CA LEU A 71 -1.86 3.47 9.49
C LEU A 71 -1.32 3.32 10.92
N ASP A 72 -2.20 3.43 11.91
CA ASP A 72 -1.83 3.44 13.35
C ASP A 72 -1.12 2.17 13.85
N TRP A 73 -1.22 1.07 13.11
CA TRP A 73 -0.59 -0.19 13.48
C TRP A 73 0.84 -0.33 12.94
N ALA A 74 1.26 0.55 12.03
CA ALA A 74 2.57 0.47 11.42
C ALA A 74 3.65 0.92 12.40
#